data_AF-A0A1D6MTD9-F1
#
_entry.id   AF-A0A1D6MTD9-F1
#
_cell.length_a   1.000
_cell.length_b   1.000
_cell.length_c   1.000
_cell.angle_alpha   90.00
_cell.angle_beta   90.00
_cell.angle_gamma   90.00
#
_symmetry.space_group_name_H-M   'P 1'
#
loop_
_entity.id
_entity.type
_entity.pdbx_description
1 polymer ?
#
loop_
_entity_poly.entity_id
_entity_poly.type
_entity_poly.pdbx_seq_one_letter_code
_entity_poly.pdbx_strand_id
1 'polypeptide(L)'
;MVNKFSCIALAGVAAEYLLYGRAEGGLADINKLDGLLKGLGFTQKKADSQVRWAVLNTVLILRRHEKARSQLAEAMSTGKSVGSCIQVIEECISTDDI
;
A
#
# COMPACT_ATOMS: atom_id res chain seq x y z
N MET A 1 -11.41 9.93 3.33
CA MET A 1 -10.08 10.42 2.90
C MET A 1 -8.95 9.76 3.68
N VAL A 2 -8.95 9.84 5.02
CA VAL A 2 -7.95 9.22 5.92
C VAL A 2 -7.70 7.74 5.61
N ASN A 3 -8.76 6.93 5.47
CA ASN A 3 -8.62 5.49 5.20
C ASN A 3 -7.74 5.18 3.98
N LYS A 4 -8.02 5.79 2.83
CA LYS A 4 -7.25 5.57 1.60
C LYS A 4 -5.80 6.06 1.76
N PHE A 5 -5.62 7.24 2.36
CA PHE A 5 -4.29 7.79 2.62
C PHE A 5 -3.47 6.87 3.54
N SER A 6 -4.06 6.37 4.63
CA SER A 6 -3.40 5.42 5.53
C SER A 6 -3.00 4.14 4.81
N CYS A 7 -3.86 3.58 3.96
CA CYS A 7 -3.52 2.40 3.18
C CYS A 7 -2.34 2.65 2.22
N ILE A 8 -2.34 3.80 1.53
CA ILE A 8 -1.27 4.20 0.60
C ILE A 8 0.06 4.40 1.34
N ALA A 9 0.04 5.14 2.46
CA ALA A 9 1.24 5.42 3.25
C ALA A 9 1.89 4.15 3.81
N LEU A 10 1.10 3.09 4.05
CA LEU A 10 1.57 1.81 4.58
C LEU A 10 1.80 0.75 3.50
N ALA A 11 1.50 1.04 2.22
CA ALA A 11 1.57 0.07 1.14
C ALA A 11 2.98 -0.47 0.89
N GLY A 12 3.99 0.40 0.90
CA GLY A 12 5.39 0.00 0.73
C GLY A 12 5.86 -0.94 1.83
N VAL A 13 5.67 -0.54 3.09
CA VAL A 13 6.04 -1.34 4.28
C VAL A 13 5.33 -2.69 4.30
N ALA A 14 4.03 -2.71 4.00
CA ALA A 14 3.27 -3.95 3.94
C ALA A 14 3.77 -4.88 2.82
N ALA A 15 4.09 -4.33 1.64
CA ALA A 15 4.61 -5.11 0.52
C ALA A 15 6.00 -5.70 0.82
N GLU A 16 6.91 -4.90 1.39
CA GLU A 16 8.24 -5.36 1.81
C GLU A 16 8.13 -6.49 2.84
N TYR A 17 7.27 -6.30 3.86
CA TYR A 17 7.07 -7.32 4.89
C TYR A 17 6.50 -8.63 4.33
N LEU A 18 5.54 -8.54 3.40
CA LEU A 18 4.97 -9.73 2.76
C LEU A 18 5.99 -10.51 1.91
N LEU A 19 6.95 -9.81 1.28
CA LEU A 19 7.97 -10.44 0.43
C LEU A 19 9.19 -10.95 1.22
N TYR A 20 9.62 -10.21 2.24
CA TYR A 20 10.93 -10.41 2.86
C TYR A 20 10.87 -10.68 4.38
N GLY A 21 9.68 -10.67 4.98
CA GLY A 21 9.49 -10.86 6.43
C GLY A 21 10.00 -9.69 7.29
N ARG A 22 10.48 -8.61 6.65
CA ARG A 22 10.99 -7.38 7.26
C ARG A 22 10.79 -6.22 6.29
N ALA A 23 10.67 -5.01 6.83
CA ALA A 23 10.64 -3.78 6.05
C ALA A 23 11.80 -2.89 6.47
N GLU A 24 12.52 -2.34 5.50
CA GLU A 24 13.67 -1.46 5.71
C GLU A 24 13.36 -0.01 5.27
N GLY A 25 12.35 0.16 4.41
CA GLY A 25 11.89 1.45 3.91
C GLY A 25 10.65 2.00 4.62
N GLY A 26 10.12 3.11 4.08
CA GLY A 26 8.78 3.62 4.43
C GLY A 26 8.70 4.55 5.65
N LEU A 27 9.80 4.82 6.37
CA LEU A 27 9.80 5.75 7.51
C LEU A 27 9.25 7.13 7.16
N ALA A 28 9.61 7.65 5.97
CA ALA A 28 9.12 8.94 5.49
C ALA A 28 7.58 8.96 5.33
N ASP A 29 6.99 7.87 4.86
CA ASP A 29 5.54 7.77 4.64
C ASP A 29 4.78 7.53 5.96
N ILE A 30 5.37 6.77 6.89
CA ILE A 30 4.87 6.63 8.25
C ILE A 30 4.85 8.00 8.96
N ASN A 31 5.92 8.79 8.86
CA ASN A 31 5.98 10.11 9.47
C ASN A 31 4.96 11.08 8.87
N LYS A 32 4.70 11.02 7.56
CA LYS A 32 3.61 11.80 6.93
C LYS A 32 2.24 11.37 7.45
N LEU A 33 2.01 10.06 7.60
CA LEU A 33 0.77 9.55 8.17
C LEU A 33 0.58 10.01 9.62
N ASP A 34 1.61 9.91 10.45
CA ASP A 34 1.59 10.38 11.84
C ASP A 34 1.28 11.89 11.92
N GLY A 35 1.96 12.71 11.11
CA GLY A 35 1.70 14.13 11.01
C GLY A 35 0.26 14.46 10.61
N LEU A 36 -0.30 13.72 9.64
CA LEU A 36 -1.70 13.87 9.23
C LEU A 36 -2.67 13.50 10.37
N LEU A 37 -2.44 12.39 11.07
CA LEU A 37 -3.32 11.97 12.17
C LEU A 37 -3.28 12.97 13.34
N LYS A 38 -2.09 13.50 13.65
CA LYS A 38 -1.92 14.59 14.62
C LYS A 38 -2.63 15.87 14.18
N GLY A 39 -2.49 16.27 12.92
CA GLY A 39 -3.16 17.43 12.35
C GLY A 39 -4.69 17.33 12.38
N LEU A 40 -5.23 16.10 12.35
CA LEU A 40 -6.66 15.82 12.51
C LEU A 40 -7.11 15.69 13.98
N GLY A 41 -6.22 15.90 14.94
CA GLY A 41 -6.52 15.81 16.37
C GLY A 41 -6.81 14.39 16.85
N PHE A 42 -6.26 13.36 16.21
CA PHE A 42 -6.46 11.99 16.67
C PHE A 42 -5.73 11.75 17.99
N THR A 43 -6.40 11.10 18.93
CA THR A 43 -5.72 10.53 20.10
C THR A 43 -4.84 9.36 19.67
N GLN A 44 -3.82 9.02 20.47
CA GLN A 44 -2.95 7.87 20.19
C GLN A 44 -3.76 6.59 19.95
N LYS A 45 -4.75 6.29 20.81
CA LYS A 45 -5.62 5.11 20.67
C LYS A 45 -6.37 5.10 19.33
N LYS A 46 -6.81 6.26 18.84
CA LYS A 46 -7.50 6.39 17.55
C LYS A 46 -6.52 6.23 16.39
N ALA A 47 -5.34 6.82 16.48
CA ALA A 47 -4.26 6.65 15.51
C ALA A 47 -3.84 5.17 15.40
N ASP A 48 -3.63 4.48 16.53
CA ASP A 48 -3.27 3.05 16.55
C ASP A 48 -4.35 2.18 15.92
N SER A 49 -5.62 2.51 16.16
CA SER A 49 -6.75 1.81 15.53
C SER A 49 -6.77 2.05 14.02
N GLN A 50 -6.50 3.28 13.58
CA GLN A 50 -6.41 3.64 12.17
C GLN A 50 -5.27 2.92 11.46
N VAL A 51 -4.07 2.89 12.07
CA VAL A 51 -2.90 2.21 11.53
C VAL A 51 -3.18 0.70 11.41
N ARG A 52 -3.69 0.05 12.46
CA ARG A 52 -4.03 -1.38 12.41
C ARG A 52 -5.06 -1.70 11.34
N TRP A 53 -6.12 -0.89 11.24
CA TRP A 53 -7.13 -1.03 10.19
C TRP A 53 -6.49 -0.90 8.80
N ALA A 54 -5.65 0.11 8.59
CA ALA A 54 -5.02 0.35 7.30
C ALA A 54 -4.03 -0.76 6.91
N VAL A 55 -3.18 -1.23 7.85
CA VAL A 55 -2.28 -2.37 7.60
C VAL A 55 -3.07 -3.60 7.18
N LEU A 56 -4.14 -3.95 7.91
CA LEU A 56 -4.98 -5.12 7.58
C LEU A 56 -5.55 -5.01 6.15
N ASN A 57 -6.18 -3.88 5.82
CA ASN A 57 -6.80 -3.69 4.50
C ASN A 57 -5.75 -3.68 3.38
N THR A 58 -4.63 -3.00 3.58
CA THR A 58 -3.52 -2.99 2.63
C THR A 58 -2.96 -4.40 2.40
N VAL A 59 -2.73 -5.18 3.46
CA VAL A 59 -2.26 -6.57 3.33
C VAL A 59 -3.27 -7.45 2.57
N LEU A 60 -4.57 -7.28 2.83
CA LEU A 60 -5.61 -8.03 2.12
C LEU A 60 -5.61 -7.72 0.62
N ILE A 61 -5.48 -6.44 0.24
CA ILE A 61 -5.39 -6.01 -1.17
C ILE A 61 -4.12 -6.58 -1.82
N LEU A 62 -2.97 -6.45 -1.16
CA LEU A 62 -1.67 -6.90 -1.69
C LEU A 62 -1.59 -8.42 -1.87
N ARG A 63 -2.26 -9.18 -1.00
CA ARG A 63 -2.38 -10.64 -1.12
C ARG A 63 -3.37 -11.04 -2.20
N ARG A 64 -4.54 -10.40 -2.26
CA ARG A 64 -5.55 -10.69 -3.28
C ARG A 64 -5.01 -10.49 -4.69
N HIS A 65 -4.29 -9.39 -4.91
CA HIS A 65 -3.74 -9.05 -6.22
C HIS A 65 -2.22 -9.30 -6.31
N GLU A 66 -1.74 -10.40 -5.73
CA GLU A 66 -0.32 -10.76 -5.75
C GLU A 66 0.25 -10.82 -7.17
N LYS A 67 -0.51 -11.44 -8.10
CA LYS A 67 -0.11 -11.55 -9.51
C LYS A 67 0.07 -10.17 -10.14
N ALA A 68 -0.91 -9.28 -10.01
CA ALA A 68 -0.85 -7.93 -10.55
C ALA A 68 0.33 -7.14 -9.95
N ARG A 69 0.55 -7.26 -8.63
CA ARG A 69 1.67 -6.62 -7.94
C ARG A 69 3.03 -7.11 -8.46
N SER A 70 3.19 -8.42 -8.66
CA SER A 70 4.44 -8.99 -9.16
C SER A 70 4.74 -8.56 -10.59
N GLN A 71 3.74 -8.61 -11.48
CA GLN A 71 3.89 -8.21 -12.88
C GLN A 71 4.15 -6.70 -13.01
N LEU A 72 3.49 -5.89 -12.19
CA LEU A 72 3.75 -4.46 -12.09
C LEU A 72 5.21 -4.19 -11.67
N ALA A 73 5.72 -4.88 -10.65
CA ALA A 73 7.09 -4.72 -10.20
C ALA A 73 8.11 -5.05 -11.31
N GLU A 74 7.85 -6.11 -12.08
CA GLU A 74 8.67 -6.49 -13.24
C GLU A 74 8.64 -5.42 -14.34
N ALA A 75 7.44 -4.92 -14.69
CA ALA A 75 7.27 -3.84 -15.65
C ALA A 75 8.00 -2.55 -15.25
N MET A 76 7.92 -2.18 -13.97
CA MET A 76 8.65 -1.04 -13.43
C MET A 76 10.17 -1.25 -13.45
N SER A 77 10.64 -2.46 -13.10
CA SER A 77 12.08 -2.79 -13.09
C SER A 77 12.71 -2.74 -14.49
N THR A 78 11.92 -3.00 -15.53
CA THR A 78 12.34 -2.93 -16.93
C THR A 78 12.22 -1.52 -17.53
N GLY A 79 11.85 -0.52 -16.72
CA GLY A 79 11.75 0.88 -17.15
C GLY A 79 10.57 1.16 -18.08
N LYS A 80 9.52 0.33 -18.05
CA LYS A 80 8.32 0.59 -18.87
C LYS A 80 7.64 1.91 -18.47
N SER A 81 6.90 2.49 -19.42
CA SER A 81 6.13 3.70 -19.18
C SER A 81 5.05 3.50 -18.13
N VAL A 82 4.61 4.58 -17.47
CA VAL A 82 3.48 4.54 -16.53
C VAL A 82 2.22 3.98 -17.19
N GLY A 83 1.95 4.34 -18.44
CA GLY A 83 0.80 3.80 -19.19
C GLY A 83 0.87 2.29 -19.35
N SER A 84 2.05 1.74 -19.64
CA SER A 84 2.27 0.29 -19.71
C SER A 84 2.12 -0.37 -18.34
N CYS A 85 2.54 0.29 -17.25
CA CYS A 85 2.32 -0.21 -15.90
C CYS A 85 0.83 -0.27 -15.53
N ILE A 86 0.03 0.72 -15.95
CA ILE A 86 -1.43 0.70 -15.76
C ILE A 86 -2.05 -0.46 -16.51
N GLN A 87 -1.68 -0.65 -17.79
CA GLN A 87 -2.18 -1.76 -18.60
C GLN A 87 -1.89 -3.12 -17.93
N VAL A 88 -0.68 -3.32 -17.39
CA VAL A 88 -0.32 -4.56 -16.67
C VAL A 88 -1.23 -4.81 -15.46
N ILE A 89 -1.60 -3.75 -14.74
CA ILE A 89 -2.53 -3.86 -13.61
C ILE A 89 -3.92 -4.28 -14.11
N GLU A 90 -4.44 -3.60 -15.14
CA GLU A 90 -5.77 -3.86 -15.71
C GLU A 90 -5.89 -5.28 -16.30
N GLU A 91 -4.85 -5.78 -16.95
CA GLU A 91 -4.81 -7.14 -17.52
C GLU A 91 -4.69 -8.23 -16.44
N CYS A 92 -4.19 -7.90 -15.25
CA CYS A 92 -3.98 -8.86 -14.17
C CYS A 92 -5.13 -8.91 -13.15
N ILE A 93 -6.05 -7.96 -13.15
CA ILE A 93 -7.18 -7.88 -12.22
C ILE A 93 -8.46 -8.38 -12.93
N SER A 94 -9.19 -9.31 -12.30
CA SER A 94 -10.48 -9.78 -12.85
C SER A 94 -11.59 -8.74 -12.65
N THR A 95 -12.64 -8.74 -13.46
CA THR A 95 -13.85 -7.95 -13.16
C THR A 95 -14.53 -8.42 -11.87
N ASP A 96 -14.31 -9.67 -11.44
CA ASP A 96 -14.84 -10.22 -10.19
C ASP A 96 -14.08 -9.72 -8.94
N ASP A 97 -12.94 -9.05 -9.15
CA ASP A 97 -12.06 -8.53 -8.10
C ASP A 97 -12.38 -7.07 -7.70
N ILE A 98 -13.28 -6.40 -8.43
CA ILE A 98 -13.66 -4.98 -8.29
C ILE A 98 -15.01 -4.85 -7.58
#